data_AF-A0A511UJE2-F1
#
_entry.id   AF-A0A511UJE2-F1
#
_cell.length_a   1.000
_cell.length_b   1.000
_cell.length_c   1.000
_cell.angle_alpha   90.00
_cell.angle_beta   90.00
_cell.angle_gamma   90.00
#
_symmetry.space_group_name_H-M   'P 1'
#
loop_
_entity.id
_entity.type
_entity.pdbx_description
1 polymer ?
#
loop_
_entity_poly.entity_id
_entity_poly.type
_entity_poly.pdbx_seq_one_letter_code
_entity_poly.pdbx_strand_id
1 'polypeptide(L)'
;MPSEPMPSELSEERPPLSPNGLSTAANVQRSLRQCLSIAAELLYDHGHVLETITLPQRGLVRRELSALSATAPTWATCQRVMEASEAATFNEYGRFVLTRLGRELMFDMFGQGAADCA
;
A
#
# COMPACT_ATOMS: atom_id res chain seq x y z
N MET A 1 -55.25 -15.76 37.93
CA MET A 1 -54.50 -16.65 37.04
C MET A 1 -55.37 -16.93 35.84
N PRO A 2 -55.16 -16.20 34.73
CA PRO A 2 -54.14 -16.58 33.76
C PRO A 2 -53.19 -15.43 33.38
N SER A 3 -51.96 -15.78 33.02
CA SER A 3 -50.89 -14.86 32.64
C SER A 3 -50.83 -14.73 31.12
N GLU A 4 -50.85 -13.50 30.60
CA GLU A 4 -50.50 -13.18 29.20
C GLU A 4 -48.98 -13.21 29.02
N PRO A 5 -48.45 -13.81 27.92
CA PRO A 5 -47.05 -13.67 27.58
C PRO A 5 -46.83 -12.37 26.77
N MET A 6 -45.95 -11.51 27.29
CA MET A 6 -45.39 -10.35 26.58
C MET A 6 -44.45 -10.83 25.45
N PRO A 7 -44.42 -10.15 24.29
CA PRO A 7 -43.52 -10.49 23.21
C PRO A 7 -42.09 -10.08 23.57
N SER A 8 -41.17 -11.05 23.56
CA SER A 8 -39.75 -10.83 23.75
C SER A 8 -39.22 -9.86 22.69
N GLU A 9 -38.68 -8.74 23.15
CA GLU A 9 -37.99 -7.78 22.32
C GLU A 9 -36.84 -8.44 21.57
N LEU A 10 -36.87 -8.17 20.28
CA LEU A 10 -35.87 -8.39 19.25
C LEU A 10 -34.45 -8.19 19.81
N SER A 11 -33.76 -9.29 20.13
CA SER A 11 -32.31 -9.26 20.22
C SER A 11 -31.80 -9.04 18.80
N GLU A 12 -31.48 -7.78 18.50
CA GLU A 12 -30.75 -7.37 17.32
C GLU A 12 -29.33 -7.95 17.43
N GLU A 13 -29.20 -9.22 17.04
CA GLU A 13 -27.91 -9.90 16.90
C GLU A 13 -27.17 -9.24 15.74
N ARG A 14 -26.41 -8.19 16.08
CA ARG A 14 -25.41 -7.60 15.19
C ARG A 14 -24.47 -8.73 14.76
N PRO A 15 -24.39 -9.07 13.47
CA PRO A 15 -23.59 -10.21 13.05
C PRO A 15 -22.14 -9.99 13.45
N PRO A 16 -21.45 -11.01 14.00
CA PRO A 16 -20.05 -10.87 14.39
C PRO A 16 -19.22 -10.57 13.14
N LEU A 17 -18.55 -9.40 13.14
CA LEU A 17 -17.48 -9.09 12.20
C LEU A 17 -16.47 -10.24 12.24
N SER A 18 -16.45 -11.04 11.18
CA SER A 18 -15.64 -12.26 11.12
C SER A 18 -14.15 -11.90 11.27
N PRO A 19 -13.43 -12.49 12.26
CA PRO A 19 -12.03 -12.16 12.54
C PRO A 19 -11.08 -12.49 11.38
N ASN A 20 -11.50 -13.36 10.45
CA ASN A 20 -10.74 -13.71 9.26
C ASN A 20 -10.54 -12.54 8.28
N GLY A 21 -11.52 -11.64 8.15
CA GLY A 21 -11.40 -10.49 7.25
C GLY A 21 -10.37 -9.47 7.74
N LEU A 22 -10.29 -9.29 9.06
CA LEU A 22 -9.36 -8.38 9.71
C LEU A 22 -7.90 -8.87 9.58
N SER A 23 -7.69 -10.18 9.71
CA SER A 23 -6.36 -10.81 9.56
C SER A 23 -5.82 -10.69 8.14
N THR A 24 -6.64 -10.97 7.12
CA THR A 24 -6.23 -10.85 5.71
C THR A 24 -5.91 -9.40 5.34
N ALA A 25 -6.75 -8.44 5.74
CA ALA A 25 -6.49 -7.01 5.49
C ALA A 25 -5.20 -6.53 6.18
N ALA A 26 -4.98 -6.93 7.44
CA ALA A 26 -3.76 -6.60 8.17
C ALA A 26 -2.50 -7.22 7.53
N ASN A 27 -2.61 -8.45 7.01
CA ASN A 27 -1.52 -9.11 6.31
C ASN A 27 -1.21 -8.43 4.98
N VAL A 28 -2.22 -8.03 4.20
CA VAL A 28 -2.04 -7.26 2.96
C VAL A 28 -1.38 -5.92 3.24
N GLN A 29 -1.82 -5.18 4.26
CA GLN A 29 -1.20 -3.92 4.66
C GLN A 29 0.26 -4.09 5.10
N ARG A 30 0.57 -5.15 5.87
CA ARG A 30 1.94 -5.48 6.26
C ARG A 30 2.81 -5.79 5.03
N SER A 31 2.29 -6.60 4.11
CA SER A 31 2.99 -6.91 2.85
C SER A 31 3.21 -5.67 1.99
N LEU A 32 2.23 -4.75 1.92
CA LEU A 32 2.38 -3.49 1.20
C LEU A 32 3.47 -2.61 1.80
N ARG A 33 3.46 -2.38 3.12
CA ARG A 33 4.49 -1.59 3.80
C ARG A 33 5.88 -2.19 3.59
N GLN A 34 6.01 -3.51 3.69
CA GLN A 34 7.28 -4.20 3.39
C GLN A 34 7.71 -3.98 1.92
N CYS A 35 6.80 -4.10 0.97
CA CYS A 35 7.10 -3.87 -0.45
C CYS A 35 7.50 -2.42 -0.72
N LEU A 36 6.87 -1.45 -0.05
CA LEU A 36 7.24 -0.03 -0.13
C LEU A 36 8.63 0.22 0.48
N SER A 37 8.99 -0.44 1.58
CA SER A 37 10.34 -0.34 2.14
C SER A 37 11.40 -0.85 1.18
N ILE A 38 11.19 -2.05 0.62
CA ILE A 38 12.10 -2.64 -0.36
C ILE A 38 12.18 -1.74 -1.62
N ALA A 39 11.04 -1.23 -2.08
CA ALA A 39 11.01 -0.32 -3.22
C ALA A 39 11.79 0.98 -2.93
N ALA A 40 11.65 1.57 -1.75
CA ALA A 40 12.38 2.78 -1.37
C ALA A 40 13.90 2.56 -1.41
N GLU A 41 14.38 1.45 -0.85
CA GLU A 41 15.79 1.06 -0.89
C GLU A 41 16.29 0.88 -2.33
N LEU A 42 15.58 0.08 -3.14
CA LEU A 42 15.96 -0.15 -4.54
C LEU A 42 15.92 1.15 -5.37
N LEU A 43 14.93 2.00 -5.16
CA LEU A 43 14.85 3.30 -5.83
C LEU A 43 16.02 4.21 -5.41
N TYR A 44 16.44 4.15 -4.14
CA TYR A 44 17.59 4.90 -3.64
C TYR A 44 18.90 4.42 -4.28
N ASP A 45 19.16 3.12 -4.23
CA ASP A 45 20.39 2.52 -4.78
C ASP A 45 20.54 2.76 -6.28
N HIS A 46 19.42 2.84 -7.01
CA HIS A 46 19.40 3.08 -8.44
C HIS A 46 19.22 4.56 -8.83
N GLY A 47 19.12 5.48 -7.86
CA GLY A 47 19.03 6.92 -8.12
C GLY A 47 17.70 7.38 -8.72
N HIS A 48 16.58 6.74 -8.34
CA HIS A 48 15.25 6.93 -8.90
C HIS A 48 14.20 7.44 -7.89
N VAL A 49 14.62 7.80 -6.68
CA VAL A 49 13.72 8.22 -5.58
C VAL A 49 12.90 9.45 -5.98
N LEU A 50 13.56 10.49 -6.50
CA LEU A 50 12.86 11.74 -6.83
C LEU A 50 11.90 11.50 -7.99
N GLU A 51 12.34 10.78 -9.01
CA GLU A 51 11.55 10.44 -10.18
C GLU A 51 10.29 9.68 -9.82
N THR A 52 10.32 8.82 -8.81
CA THR A 52 9.19 7.91 -8.50
C THR A 52 8.30 8.43 -7.38
N ILE A 53 8.85 9.22 -6.45
CA ILE A 53 8.14 9.70 -5.26
C ILE A 53 7.66 11.15 -5.40
N THR A 54 8.40 12.04 -6.06
CA THR A 54 8.12 13.49 -5.92
C THR A 54 7.09 14.05 -6.89
N LEU A 55 7.02 13.55 -8.12
CA LEU A 55 6.15 14.10 -9.16
C LEU A 55 5.32 13.01 -9.83
N PRO A 56 3.98 13.07 -9.86
CA PRO A 56 3.13 12.06 -10.51
C PRO A 56 3.36 11.88 -12.03
N GLN A 57 4.03 12.84 -12.67
CA GLN A 57 4.33 12.79 -14.10
C GLN A 57 5.72 12.25 -14.41
N ARG A 58 6.65 12.35 -13.46
CA ARG A 58 7.95 11.69 -13.56
C ARG A 58 7.80 10.34 -12.87
N GLY A 59 8.38 9.33 -13.45
CA GLY A 59 8.16 7.95 -13.05
C GLY A 59 9.01 7.08 -13.91
N LEU A 60 9.19 5.83 -13.48
CA LEU A 60 10.09 4.93 -14.15
C LEU A 60 9.54 4.53 -15.52
N VAL A 61 10.35 4.75 -16.55
CA VAL A 61 10.06 4.23 -17.89
C VAL A 61 10.29 2.73 -17.93
N ARG A 62 9.76 2.07 -18.97
CA ARG A 62 9.90 0.63 -19.17
C ARG A 62 11.35 0.15 -19.11
N ARG A 63 12.30 0.91 -19.68
CA ARG A 63 13.73 0.56 -19.65
C ARG A 63 14.30 0.52 -18.23
N GLU A 64 13.95 1.50 -17.40
CA GLU A 64 14.40 1.58 -16.01
C GLU A 64 13.80 0.44 -15.18
N LEU A 65 12.50 0.16 -15.37
CA LEU A 65 11.84 -1.00 -14.75
C LEU A 65 12.48 -2.32 -15.15
N SER A 66 12.84 -2.49 -16.43
CA SER A 66 13.55 -3.68 -16.91
C SER A 66 14.93 -3.82 -16.29
N ALA A 67 15.69 -2.72 -16.17
CA ALA A 67 16.98 -2.72 -15.51
C ALA A 67 16.84 -3.11 -14.03
N LEU A 68 15.89 -2.49 -13.33
CA LEU A 68 15.64 -2.73 -11.90
C LEU A 68 15.14 -4.15 -11.63
N SER A 69 14.31 -4.71 -12.52
CA SER A 69 13.88 -6.11 -12.45
C SER A 69 15.03 -7.10 -12.70
N ALA A 70 16.01 -6.73 -13.52
CA ALA A 70 17.17 -7.57 -13.81
C ALA A 70 18.18 -7.60 -12.65
N THR A 71 18.29 -6.49 -11.90
CA THR A 71 19.21 -6.38 -10.76
C THR A 71 18.59 -6.82 -9.43
N ALA A 72 17.27 -6.69 -9.29
CA ALA A 72 16.55 -7.01 -8.05
C ALA A 72 15.34 -7.92 -8.33
N PRO A 73 15.48 -9.25 -8.20
CA PRO A 73 14.38 -10.20 -8.41
C PRO A 73 13.14 -9.94 -7.53
N THR A 74 13.34 -9.33 -6.36
CA THR A 74 12.26 -8.95 -5.43
C THR A 74 11.37 -7.83 -5.98
N TRP A 75 11.87 -7.01 -6.90
CA TRP A 75 11.12 -5.90 -7.49
C TRP A 75 9.82 -6.36 -8.14
N ALA A 76 9.86 -7.42 -8.96
CA ALA A 76 8.69 -7.89 -9.70
C ALA A 76 7.53 -8.32 -8.78
N THR A 77 7.83 -8.78 -7.57
CA THR A 77 6.82 -9.08 -6.55
C THR A 77 6.33 -7.82 -5.86
N CYS A 78 7.24 -6.93 -5.45
CA CYS A 78 6.88 -5.67 -4.80
C CYS A 78 6.04 -4.77 -5.71
N GLN A 79 6.38 -4.69 -7.00
CA GLN A 79 5.64 -3.94 -8.00
C GLN A 79 4.19 -4.40 -8.08
N ARG A 80 3.95 -5.72 -8.20
CA ARG A 80 2.60 -6.30 -8.23
C ARG A 80 1.81 -6.01 -6.97
N VAL A 81 2.44 -6.10 -5.79
CA VAL A 81 1.77 -5.78 -4.52
C VAL A 81 1.39 -4.31 -4.45
N MET A 82 2.29 -3.41 -4.87
CA MET A 82 2.00 -1.97 -4.90
C MET A 82 0.88 -1.63 -5.90
N GLU A 83 0.86 -2.24 -7.08
CA GLU A 83 -0.21 -2.06 -8.07
C GLU A 83 -1.55 -2.61 -7.57
N ALA A 84 -1.56 -3.83 -7.03
CA ALA A 84 -2.78 -4.48 -6.52
C ALA A 84 -3.36 -3.76 -5.29
N SER A 85 -2.52 -3.03 -4.54
CA SER A 85 -2.94 -2.24 -3.39
C SER A 85 -3.19 -0.77 -3.73
N GLU A 86 -3.18 -0.41 -5.01
CA GLU A 86 -3.37 0.96 -5.51
C GLU A 86 -2.33 1.98 -4.98
N ALA A 87 -1.21 1.51 -4.44
CA ALA A 87 -0.11 2.34 -3.95
C ALA A 87 0.79 2.83 -5.10
N ALA A 88 0.78 2.11 -6.23
CA ALA A 88 1.47 2.50 -7.45
C ALA A 88 0.63 2.18 -8.68
N THR A 89 0.92 2.86 -9.78
CA THR A 89 0.23 2.64 -11.06
C THR A 89 1.11 3.07 -12.23
N PHE A 90 0.65 2.80 -13.46
CA PHE A 90 1.19 3.41 -14.67
C PHE A 90 0.37 4.64 -15.02
N ASN A 91 1.03 5.79 -15.20
CA ASN A 91 0.36 7.01 -15.65
C ASN A 91 0.07 6.99 -17.16
N GLU A 92 -0.56 8.05 -17.68
CA GLU A 92 -0.91 8.19 -19.11
C GLU A 92 0.30 8.10 -20.08
N TYR A 93 1.51 8.36 -19.58
CA TYR A 93 2.76 8.25 -20.34
C TYR A 93 3.40 6.86 -20.26
N GLY A 94 2.73 5.88 -19.64
CA GLY A 94 3.25 4.53 -19.43
C GLY A 94 4.41 4.47 -18.43
N ARG A 95 4.48 5.43 -17.50
CA ARG A 95 5.52 5.48 -16.45
C ARG A 95 4.97 4.94 -15.15
N PHE A 96 5.77 4.11 -14.47
CA PHE A 96 5.44 3.62 -13.14
C PHE A 96 5.64 4.73 -12.11
N VAL A 97 4.59 5.06 -11.37
CA VAL A 97 4.55 6.15 -10.41
C VAL A 97 3.85 5.70 -9.14
N LEU A 98 4.21 6.29 -8.00
CA LEU A 98 3.42 6.14 -6.79
C LEU A 98 2.14 6.95 -6.89
N THR A 99 1.05 6.39 -6.38
CA THR A 99 -0.21 7.13 -6.20
C THR A 99 -0.10 8.02 -4.97
N ARG A 100 -1.18 8.76 -4.67
CA ARG A 100 -1.27 9.52 -3.41
C ARG A 100 -1.05 8.61 -2.20
N LEU A 101 -1.71 7.45 -2.18
CA LEU A 101 -1.60 6.46 -1.11
C LEU A 101 -0.16 5.98 -0.92
N GLY A 102 0.52 5.56 -2.00
CA GLY A 102 1.89 5.07 -1.91
C GLY A 102 2.87 6.12 -1.39
N ARG A 103 2.70 7.39 -1.80
CA ARG A 103 3.50 8.51 -1.29
C ARG A 103 3.23 8.77 0.18
N GLU A 104 1.96 8.82 0.59
CA GLU A 104 1.58 9.04 1.99
C GLU A 104 2.19 7.96 2.89
N LEU A 105 2.14 6.70 2.48
CA LEU A 105 2.77 5.59 3.22
C LEU A 105 4.30 5.71 3.25
N MET A 106 4.94 6.09 2.15
CA MET A 106 6.38 6.37 2.12
C MET A 106 6.77 7.50 3.08
N PHE A 107 6.01 8.58 3.11
CA PHE A 107 6.24 9.70 4.03
C PHE A 107 5.99 9.31 5.49
N ASP A 108 4.96 8.52 5.78
CA ASP A 108 4.71 7.95 7.11
C ASP A 108 5.87 7.06 7.57
N MET A 109 6.46 6.28 6.66
CA MET A 109 7.52 5.33 6.98
C MET A 109 8.92 5.97 7.09
N PHE A 110 9.21 6.98 6.28
CA PHE A 110 10.56 7.53 6.12
C PHE A 110 10.67 9.05 6.33
N GLY A 111 9.54 9.77 6.35
CA GLY A 111 9.51 11.23 6.45
C GLY A 111 9.69 11.77 7.87
N GLN A 112 9.52 10.93 8.89
CA GLN A 112 9.49 11.32 10.31
C GLN A 112 10.86 11.70 10.91
N GLY A 113 11.88 11.92 10.08
CA GLY A 113 13.16 12.55 10.46
C GLY A 113 13.61 13.67 9.52
N ALA A 114 12.89 13.90 8.42
CA ALA A 114 13.16 15.01 7.49
C ALA A 114 12.48 16.32 7.93
N ALA A 115 11.40 16.22 8.71
CA ALA A 115 10.66 17.37 9.24
C ALA A 115 11.23 17.90 10.58
N ASP A 116 12.03 17.10 11.30
CA ASP A 116 12.59 17.45 12.61
C ASP A 116 13.94 18.21 12.53
N CYS A 117 14.36 18.57 11.32
CA CYS A 117 15.45 19.52 11.09
C CYS A 117 14.86 20.92 10.91
N ALA A 118 14.38 21.53 11.98
CA ALA A 118 13.93 22.92 12.03
C ALA A 118 14.54 23.65 13.23
#